data_AF-A0A101VK55-F1
#
_entry.id   AF-A0A101VK55-F1
#
_cell.length_a   1.000
_cell.length_b   1.000
_cell.length_c   1.000
_cell.angle_alpha   90.00
_cell.angle_beta   90.00
_cell.angle_gamma   90.00
#
_symmetry.space_group_name_H-M   'P 1'
#
loop_
_entity.id
_entity.type
_entity.pdbx_description
1 polymer ?
#
loop_
_entity_poly.entity_id
_entity_poly.type
_entity_poly.pdbx_seq_one_letter_code
_entity_poly.pdbx_strand_id
1 'polypeptide(L)'
;MRLIVGTLAALALVKIYTQDEIYRTATSKALVEAYRSQAIAACQADRHNQQDAVAKILWEKPGTIDVEIGRSDLGIRIWDTDHALWESAYLRPYLVLSPSDRRTGLKCTYDITAGAANVARS
;
A
#
# COMPACT_ATOMS: atom_id res chain seq x y z
N MET A 1 12.12 25.52 -37.08
CA MET A 1 10.75 25.51 -36.52
C MET A 1 10.37 24.15 -35.97
N ARG A 2 10.11 23.12 -36.81
CA ARG A 2 9.61 21.80 -36.36
C ARG A 2 10.51 21.07 -35.36
N LEU A 3 11.83 21.11 -35.54
CA LEU A 3 12.78 20.50 -34.59
C LEU A 3 12.77 21.17 -33.22
N ILE A 4 12.70 22.51 -33.18
CA ILE A 4 12.66 23.29 -31.93
C ILE A 4 11.36 23.02 -31.17
N VAL A 5 10.23 22.92 -31.88
CA VAL A 5 8.94 22.57 -31.28
C VAL A 5 8.96 21.13 -30.74
N GLY A 6 9.56 20.19 -31.49
CA GLY A 6 9.70 18.81 -31.06
C GLY A 6 10.55 18.65 -29.79
N THR A 7 11.68 19.35 -29.70
CA THR A 7 12.54 19.30 -28.51
C THR A 7 11.90 19.94 -27.30
N LEU A 8 11.19 21.07 -27.47
CA LEU A 8 10.42 21.70 -26.39
C LEU A 8 9.30 20.78 -25.86
N ALA A 9 8.57 20.13 -26.76
CA ALA A 9 7.52 19.18 -26.38
C ALA A 9 8.08 17.99 -25.61
N ALA A 10 9.20 17.41 -26.07
CA ALA A 10 9.86 16.32 -25.37
C ALA A 10 10.34 16.74 -23.96
N LEU A 11 10.93 17.93 -23.84
CA LEU A 11 11.41 18.44 -22.55
C LEU A 11 10.26 18.67 -21.56
N ALA A 12 9.11 19.15 -22.05
CA ALA A 12 7.91 19.33 -21.23
C ALA A 12 7.37 17.99 -20.72
N LEU A 13 7.30 16.96 -21.58
CA LEU A 13 6.86 15.62 -21.18
C LEU A 13 7.79 15.01 -20.13
N VAL A 14 9.12 15.13 -20.31
CA VAL A 14 10.10 14.65 -19.32
C VAL A 14 9.94 15.37 -17.98
N LYS A 15 9.69 16.69 -17.99
CA LYS A 15 9.48 17.45 -16.76
C LYS A 15 8.22 17.01 -16.02
N ILE A 16 7.10 16.85 -16.72
CA ILE A 16 5.83 16.40 -16.12
C ILE A 16 6.02 15.01 -15.51
N TYR A 17 6.65 14.11 -16.25
CA TYR A 17 6.91 12.74 -15.78
C TYR A 17 7.78 12.71 -14.52
N THR A 18 8.85 13.49 -14.49
CA THR A 18 9.74 13.55 -13.32
C THR A 18 9.08 14.20 -12.11
N GLN A 19 8.24 15.23 -12.31
CA GLN A 19 7.47 15.83 -11.22
C GLN A 19 6.49 14.82 -10.62
N ASP A 20 5.67 14.19 -11.45
CA ASP A 20 4.66 13.23 -11.01
C ASP A 20 5.28 12.10 -10.17
N GLU A 21 6.41 11.55 -10.62
CA GLU A 21 7.05 10.46 -9.91
C GLU A 21 7.73 10.90 -8.59
N ILE A 22 8.29 12.11 -8.57
CA ILE A 22 8.82 12.67 -7.31
C ILE A 22 7.68 12.87 -6.30
N TYR A 23 6.52 13.37 -6.74
CA TYR A 23 5.37 13.55 -5.85
C TYR A 23 4.86 12.21 -5.32
N ARG A 24 4.75 11.20 -6.17
CA ARG A 24 4.23 9.88 -5.78
C ARG A 24 5.16 9.15 -4.82
N THR A 25 6.47 9.22 -5.04
CA THR A 25 7.46 8.62 -4.13
C THR A 25 7.63 9.39 -2.82
N ALA A 26 7.51 10.72 -2.84
CA ALA A 26 7.54 11.53 -1.63
C ALA A 26 6.31 11.30 -0.75
N THR A 27 5.11 11.24 -1.36
CA THR A 27 3.85 11.00 -0.65
C THR A 27 3.80 9.59 -0.05
N SER A 28 4.26 8.55 -0.77
CA SER A 28 4.30 7.20 -0.21
C SER A 28 5.21 7.12 1.02
N LYS A 29 6.41 7.70 0.96
CA LYS A 29 7.33 7.75 2.11
C LYS A 29 6.74 8.53 3.29
N ALA A 30 6.09 9.65 3.03
CA ALA A 30 5.42 10.44 4.08
C ALA A 30 4.27 9.66 4.73
N LEU A 31 3.46 8.93 3.95
CA LEU A 31 2.39 8.08 4.46
C LEU A 31 2.94 6.92 5.30
N VAL A 32 3.99 6.24 4.83
CA VAL A 32 4.65 5.19 5.61
C VAL A 32 5.12 5.75 6.94
N GLU A 33 5.87 6.84 6.95
CA GLU A 33 6.43 7.39 8.19
C GLU A 33 5.33 7.85 9.16
N ALA A 34 4.26 8.47 8.66
CA ALA A 34 3.16 8.95 9.49
C ALA A 34 2.34 7.82 10.13
N TYR A 35 2.10 6.73 9.39
CA TYR A 35 1.19 5.66 9.81
C TYR A 35 1.87 4.36 10.21
N ARG A 36 3.21 4.27 10.12
CA ARG A 36 3.98 3.07 10.47
C ARG A 36 3.69 2.57 11.87
N SER A 37 3.71 3.46 12.87
CA SER A 37 3.48 3.07 14.27
C SER A 37 2.05 2.55 14.49
N GLN A 38 1.06 3.19 13.88
CA GLN A 38 -0.35 2.79 13.95
C GLN A 38 -0.56 1.44 13.25
N ALA A 39 0.04 1.24 12.08
CA ALA A 39 -0.05 -0.01 11.34
C ALA A 39 0.58 -1.16 12.11
N ILE A 40 1.76 -0.97 12.72
CA ILE A 40 2.41 -1.97 13.58
C ILE A 40 1.52 -2.31 14.77
N ALA A 41 0.96 -1.31 15.46
CA ALA A 41 0.08 -1.52 16.60
C ALA A 41 -1.20 -2.29 16.22
N ALA A 42 -1.81 -1.95 15.08
CA ALA A 42 -3.00 -2.64 14.57
C ALA A 42 -2.69 -4.08 14.15
N CYS A 43 -1.58 -4.33 13.44
CA CYS A 43 -1.14 -5.69 13.07
C CYS A 43 -0.79 -6.53 14.31
N GLN A 44 -0.35 -5.90 15.40
CA GLN A 44 -0.15 -6.57 16.69
C GLN A 44 -1.46 -6.87 17.40
N ALA A 45 -2.41 -5.94 17.40
CA ALA A 45 -3.71 -6.11 18.02
C ALA A 45 -4.53 -7.22 17.33
N ASP A 46 -4.47 -7.29 15.99
CA ASP A 46 -5.17 -8.33 15.22
C ASP A 46 -4.60 -9.74 15.47
N ARG A 47 -3.41 -9.88 16.10
CA ARG A 47 -2.87 -11.19 16.48
C ARG A 47 -3.80 -12.01 17.38
N HIS A 48 -4.64 -11.35 18.19
CA HIS A 48 -5.58 -12.07 19.06
C HIS A 48 -6.65 -12.84 18.29
N ASN A 49 -6.96 -12.44 17.05
CA ASN A 49 -7.87 -13.17 16.16
C ASN A 49 -7.16 -14.25 15.32
N GLN A 50 -5.84 -14.39 15.44
CA GLN A 50 -5.06 -15.32 14.64
C GLN A 50 -4.62 -16.55 15.43
N GLN A 51 -4.58 -17.70 14.76
CA GLN A 51 -4.07 -18.95 15.31
C GLN A 51 -2.62 -18.77 15.82
N ASP A 52 -2.30 -19.39 16.96
CA ASP A 52 -1.04 -19.22 17.73
C ASP A 52 0.27 -19.31 16.91
N ALA A 53 0.24 -19.99 15.75
CA ALA A 53 1.37 -20.08 14.83
C ALA A 53 1.73 -18.74 14.14
N VAL A 54 0.73 -17.88 13.91
CA VAL A 54 0.90 -16.54 13.32
C VAL A 54 1.23 -15.50 14.40
N ALA A 55 0.72 -15.72 15.61
CA ALA A 55 0.92 -14.83 16.76
C ALA A 55 2.40 -14.69 17.19
N LYS A 56 3.31 -15.58 16.76
CA LYS A 56 4.76 -15.49 17.05
C LYS A 56 5.54 -14.57 16.12
N ILE A 57 4.94 -14.04 15.05
CA ILE A 57 5.68 -13.24 14.06
C ILE A 57 5.86 -11.83 14.56
N LEU A 58 7.11 -11.36 14.71
CA LEU A 58 7.41 -10.00 15.16
C LEU A 58 7.02 -8.95 14.11
N TRP A 59 5.78 -8.47 14.18
CA TRP A 59 5.35 -7.24 13.49
C TRP A 59 6.04 -5.97 14.03
N GLU A 60 6.78 -6.04 15.15
CA GLU A 60 7.61 -4.92 15.67
C GLU A 60 8.68 -4.46 14.69
N LYS A 61 9.23 -5.39 13.89
CA LYS A 61 10.24 -5.10 12.86
C LYS A 61 9.79 -5.73 11.54
N PRO A 62 8.84 -5.09 10.83
CA PRO A 62 8.47 -5.54 9.51
C PRO A 62 9.68 -5.43 8.58
N GLY A 63 9.87 -6.43 7.72
CA GLY A 63 10.97 -6.45 6.76
C GLY A 63 10.77 -5.42 5.65
N THR A 64 9.52 -5.23 5.22
CA THR A 64 9.11 -4.18 4.28
C THR A 64 7.78 -3.57 4.71
N ILE A 65 7.61 -2.28 4.40
CA ILE A 65 6.35 -1.56 4.53
C ILE A 65 6.12 -0.82 3.22
N ASP A 66 5.09 -1.21 2.48
CA ASP A 66 4.77 -0.66 1.17
C ASP A 66 3.39 0.00 1.21
N VAL A 67 3.20 1.07 0.43
CA VAL A 67 1.89 1.70 0.25
C VAL A 67 1.26 1.14 -1.01
N GLU A 68 0.06 0.58 -0.88
CA GLU A 68 -0.74 0.06 -1.98
C GLU A 68 -2.05 0.87 -2.06
N ILE A 69 -2.49 1.20 -3.27
CA ILE A 69 -3.80 1.82 -3.48
C ILE A 69 -4.72 0.73 -3.98
N GLY A 70 -5.79 0.48 -3.22
CA GLY A 70 -6.71 -0.61 -3.48
C GLY A 70 -6.18 -1.97 -3.03
N ARG A 71 -7.06 -2.96 -3.12
CA ARG A 71 -6.84 -4.36 -2.77
C ARG A 71 -7.32 -5.25 -3.90
N SER A 72 -6.37 -5.76 -4.68
CA SER A 72 -6.64 -6.66 -5.80
C SER A 72 -7.12 -8.05 -5.35
N ASP A 73 -6.88 -8.41 -4.09
CA ASP A 73 -7.25 -9.69 -3.50
C ASP A 73 -8.74 -9.83 -3.16
N LEU A 74 -9.51 -8.71 -3.23
CA LEU A 74 -10.95 -8.73 -2.99
C LEU A 74 -11.76 -9.33 -4.15
N GLY A 75 -11.15 -9.58 -5.31
CA GLY A 75 -11.79 -10.23 -6.46
C GLY A 75 -12.92 -9.41 -7.12
N ILE A 76 -12.99 -8.12 -6.82
CA ILE A 76 -14.02 -7.21 -7.35
C ILE A 76 -13.61 -6.76 -8.75
N ARG A 77 -14.58 -6.62 -9.65
CA ARG A 77 -14.36 -6.18 -11.03
C ARG A 77 -14.42 -4.65 -11.08
N ILE A 78 -13.61 -4.03 -11.93
CA ILE A 78 -13.51 -2.57 -12.00
C ILE A 78 -14.85 -1.89 -12.40
N TRP A 79 -15.71 -2.58 -13.14
CA TRP A 79 -17.04 -2.09 -13.53
C TRP A 79 -18.14 -2.32 -12.49
N ASP A 80 -17.86 -3.00 -11.38
CA ASP A 80 -18.86 -3.28 -10.34
C ASP A 80 -18.90 -2.15 -9.30
N THR A 81 -19.14 -0.91 -9.77
CA THR A 81 -19.02 0.32 -8.96
C THR A 81 -20.00 0.41 -7.80
N ASP A 82 -21.11 -0.34 -7.86
CA ASP A 82 -22.14 -0.36 -6.82
C ASP A 82 -21.77 -1.34 -5.68
N HIS A 83 -20.70 -2.12 -5.82
CA HIS A 83 -20.27 -3.08 -4.80
C HIS A 83 -19.74 -2.34 -3.56
N ALA A 84 -20.21 -2.73 -2.36
CA ALA A 84 -19.88 -2.05 -1.10
C ALA A 84 -18.36 -1.99 -0.79
N LEU A 85 -17.58 -2.91 -1.37
CA LEU A 85 -16.12 -3.00 -1.22
C LEU A 85 -15.35 -2.44 -2.42
N TRP A 86 -16.01 -1.82 -3.41
CA TRP A 86 -15.37 -1.31 -4.62
C TRP A 86 -14.32 -0.24 -4.29
N GLU A 87 -14.63 0.68 -3.38
CA GLU A 87 -13.66 1.66 -2.90
C GLU A 87 -12.44 1.00 -2.24
N SER A 88 -12.67 -0.04 -1.44
CA SER A 88 -11.58 -0.80 -0.81
C SER A 88 -10.72 -1.54 -1.85
N ALA A 89 -11.30 -1.96 -2.97
CA ALA A 89 -10.56 -2.62 -4.04
C ALA A 89 -9.72 -1.66 -4.89
N TYR A 90 -10.11 -0.39 -5.04
CA TYR A 90 -9.49 0.49 -6.05
C TYR A 90 -9.08 1.90 -5.57
N LEU A 91 -9.67 2.43 -4.51
CA LEU A 91 -9.49 3.84 -4.11
C LEU A 91 -8.77 3.99 -2.77
N ARG A 92 -9.01 3.08 -1.82
CA ARG A 92 -8.51 3.25 -0.46
C ARG A 92 -7.00 2.98 -0.37
N PRO A 93 -6.25 3.80 0.37
CA PRO A 93 -4.84 3.58 0.61
C PRO A 93 -4.63 2.56 1.74
N TYR A 94 -3.76 1.59 1.48
CA TYR A 94 -3.37 0.55 2.41
C TYR A 94 -1.87 0.57 2.66
N LEU A 95 -1.49 0.25 3.90
CA LEU A 95 -0.12 -0.09 4.23
C LEU A 95 0.02 -1.61 4.30
N VAL A 96 0.94 -2.12 3.52
CA VAL A 96 1.27 -3.53 3.43
C VAL A 96 2.55 -3.78 4.21
N LEU A 97 2.44 -4.54 5.28
CA LEU A 97 3.58 -4.96 6.09
C LEU A 97 3.88 -6.42 5.77
N SER A 98 5.12 -6.68 5.40
CA SER A 98 5.63 -8.05 5.28
C SER A 98 6.58 -8.35 6.44
N PRO A 99 6.47 -9.52 7.08
CA PRO A 99 7.39 -9.90 8.14
C PRO A 99 8.80 -10.08 7.58
N SER A 100 9.79 -9.89 8.45
CA SER A 100 11.20 -10.11 8.09
C SER A 100 11.46 -11.54 7.60
N ASP A 101 10.72 -12.52 8.14
CA ASP A 101 10.74 -13.90 7.66
C ASP A 101 9.72 -14.12 6.53
N ARG A 102 10.19 -14.00 5.30
CA ARG A 102 9.40 -14.22 4.08
C ARG A 102 8.90 -15.66 3.92
N ARG A 103 9.47 -16.65 4.64
CA ARG A 103 9.04 -18.07 4.54
C ARG A 103 7.65 -18.32 5.10
N THR A 104 7.16 -17.38 5.91
CA THR A 104 5.84 -17.47 6.53
C THR A 104 4.70 -17.18 5.55
N GLY A 105 4.99 -16.50 4.43
CA GLY A 105 3.99 -16.11 3.44
C GLY A 105 2.92 -15.16 3.98
N LEU A 106 3.14 -14.50 5.12
CA LEU A 106 2.14 -13.65 5.75
C LEU A 106 2.28 -12.20 5.31
N LYS A 107 1.14 -11.53 5.13
CA LYS A 107 1.02 -10.12 4.79
C LYS A 107 0.03 -9.50 5.77
N CYS A 108 0.43 -8.43 6.46
CA CYS A 108 -0.52 -7.59 7.19
C CYS A 108 -0.91 -6.40 6.32
N THR A 109 -2.20 -6.19 6.13
CA THR A 109 -2.73 -5.06 5.36
C THR A 109 -3.47 -4.14 6.33
N TYR A 110 -2.98 -2.92 6.48
CA TYR A 110 -3.55 -1.88 7.32
C TYR A 110 -4.30 -0.86 6.46
N ASP A 111 -5.59 -0.71 6.72
CA ASP A 111 -6.43 0.32 6.12
C ASP A 111 -6.21 1.66 6.83
N ILE A 112 -5.64 2.64 6.14
CA ILE A 112 -5.35 3.95 6.72
C ILE A 112 -6.65 4.71 7.04
N THR A 113 -7.71 4.50 6.25
CA THR A 113 -8.99 5.19 6.42
C THR A 113 -9.85 4.59 7.52
N ALA A 114 -9.88 3.26 7.63
CA ALA A 114 -10.66 2.56 8.64
C ALA A 114 -9.90 2.34 9.96
N GLY A 115 -8.57 2.53 9.97
CA GLY A 115 -7.72 2.29 11.15
C GLY A 115 -7.65 0.82 11.56
N ALA A 116 -7.92 -0.10 10.63
CA ALA A 116 -8.02 -1.53 10.88
C ALA A 116 -6.94 -2.31 10.13
N ALA A 117 -6.38 -3.34 10.77
CA ALA A 117 -5.46 -4.27 10.14
C ALA A 117 -6.16 -5.60 9.84
N ASN A 118 -5.71 -6.26 8.77
CA ASN A 118 -6.08 -7.63 8.44
C ASN A 118 -4.81 -8.39 8.07
N VAL A 119 -4.53 -9.46 8.79
CA VAL A 119 -3.39 -10.32 8.51
C VAL A 119 -3.84 -11.59 7.77
N ALA A 120 -3.34 -11.75 6.54
CA ALA A 120 -3.64 -12.89 5.67
C ALA A 120 -2.36 -13.60 5.21
N ARG A 121 -2.49 -14.87 4.84
CA ARG A 121 -1.43 -15.60 4.14
C ARG A 121 -1.59 -15.38 2.64
N SER A 122 -0.53 -14.89 2.01
CA SER A 122 -0.38 -14.73 0.56
C SER A 122 0.01 -16.04 -0.12
#